data_AF-Q8E1Y3-F1
#
_entry.id   AF-Q8E1Y3-F1
#
_cell.length_a   1.000
_cell.length_b   1.000
_cell.length_c   1.000
_cell.angle_alpha   90.00
_cell.angle_beta   90.00
_cell.angle_gamma   90.00
#
_symmetry.space_group_name_H-M   'P 1'
#
loop_
_entity.id
_entity.type
_entity.pdbx_description
1 polymer ?
#
loop_
_entity_poly.entity_id
_entity_poly.type
_entity_poly.pdbx_seq_one_letter_code
_entity_poly.pdbx_strand_id
1 'polypeptide(L)'
;MYNRLKELRKDKGLTQADLAKVINTNQSQYGKYENGKTSLSIENSKILADFFGVSIPYLLGLDNNSKIANSTIKDTNLLSFFEQVKKDMGQDYFSTLETLEKVSKKTLFNSPIRDRLEEIKQEKIKLNQKIDELEAEAKNLRKTLDKEVKERLELLKK
;
A
#
# COMPACT_ATOMS: atom_id res chain seq x y z
N MET A 1 -18.87 4.08 14.71
CA MET A 1 -18.56 4.52 13.34
C MET A 1 -19.09 3.48 12.37
N TYR A 2 -19.85 3.88 11.35
CA TYR A 2 -20.47 2.95 10.40
C TYR A 2 -19.44 2.55 9.34
N ASN A 3 -19.15 1.26 9.19
CA ASN A 3 -18.26 0.73 8.15
C ASN A 3 -18.94 -0.43 7.42
N ARG A 4 -18.40 -0.83 6.26
CA ARG A 4 -18.99 -1.86 5.38
C ARG A 4 -18.37 -3.24 5.55
N LEU A 5 -17.51 -3.46 6.55
CA LEU A 5 -16.77 -4.72 6.71
C LEU A 5 -17.70 -5.93 6.83
N LYS A 6 -18.76 -5.80 7.65
CA LYS A 6 -19.73 -6.88 7.90
C LYS A 6 -20.56 -7.21 6.67
N GLU A 7 -20.92 -6.20 5.89
CA GLU A 7 -21.66 -6.34 4.62
C GLU A 7 -20.79 -7.07 3.60
N LEU A 8 -19.62 -6.51 3.29
CA LEU A 8 -18.67 -7.06 2.32
C LEU A 8 -18.23 -8.49 2.66
N ARG A 9 -18.04 -8.78 3.95
CA ARG A 9 -17.72 -10.14 4.42
C ARG A 9 -18.87 -11.12 4.12
N LYS A 10 -20.11 -10.72 4.43
CA LYS A 10 -21.29 -11.56 4.22
C LYS A 10 -21.54 -11.82 2.74
N ASP A 11 -21.33 -10.81 1.89
CA ASP A 11 -21.48 -10.94 0.44
C ASP A 11 -20.51 -11.96 -0.16
N LYS A 12 -19.30 -12.07 0.40
CA LYS A 12 -18.32 -13.11 0.02
C LYS A 12 -18.51 -14.45 0.75
N GLY A 13 -19.52 -14.58 1.62
CA GLY A 13 -19.78 -15.81 2.39
C GLY A 13 -18.69 -16.17 3.41
N LEU A 14 -17.91 -15.19 3.87
CA LEU A 14 -16.74 -15.42 4.74
C LEU A 14 -17.08 -15.31 6.23
N THR A 15 -16.33 -16.02 7.07
CA THR A 15 -16.40 -15.87 8.53
C THR A 15 -15.51 -14.73 9.02
N GLN A 16 -15.76 -14.23 10.24
CA GLN A 16 -14.86 -13.23 10.86
C GLN A 16 -13.45 -13.77 11.05
N ALA A 17 -13.30 -15.10 11.25
CA ALA A 17 -12.00 -15.74 11.37
C ALA A 17 -11.23 -15.74 10.03
N ASP A 18 -11.93 -15.87 8.90
CA ASP A 18 -11.29 -15.85 7.58
C ASP A 18 -10.68 -14.49 7.28
N LEU A 19 -11.40 -13.39 7.54
CA LEU A 19 -10.87 -12.05 7.33
C LEU A 19 -9.85 -11.63 8.39
N ALA A 20 -9.94 -12.18 9.59
CA ALA A 20 -8.89 -11.98 10.58
C ALA A 20 -7.53 -12.51 10.07
N LYS A 21 -7.51 -13.67 9.39
CA LYS A 21 -6.30 -14.22 8.77
C LYS A 21 -5.73 -13.30 7.67
N VAL A 22 -6.60 -12.68 6.86
CA VAL A 22 -6.18 -11.79 5.75
C VAL A 22 -5.31 -10.62 6.23
N ILE A 23 -5.64 -10.03 7.39
CA ILE A 23 -4.89 -8.92 7.98
C ILE A 23 -4.06 -9.33 9.20
N ASN A 24 -3.73 -10.63 9.31
CA ASN A 24 -2.92 -11.19 10.38
C ASN A 24 -3.35 -10.76 11.80
N THR A 25 -4.64 -10.90 12.11
CA THR A 25 -5.21 -10.60 13.44
C THR A 25 -6.06 -11.78 13.95
N ASN A 26 -6.67 -11.63 15.12
CA ASN A 26 -7.60 -12.63 15.67
C ASN A 26 -9.07 -12.29 15.41
N GLN A 27 -9.94 -13.30 15.44
CA GLN A 27 -11.39 -13.14 15.17
C GLN A 27 -12.05 -12.09 16.06
N SER A 28 -11.72 -12.05 17.35
CA SER A 28 -12.30 -11.10 18.31
C SER A 28 -11.96 -9.66 17.92
N GLN A 29 -10.71 -9.42 17.53
CA GLN A 29 -10.23 -8.12 17.08
C GLN A 29 -10.90 -7.71 15.76
N TYR A 30 -11.04 -8.63 14.80
CA TYR A 30 -11.79 -8.37 13.57
C TYR A 30 -13.25 -8.00 13.85
N GLY A 31 -13.91 -8.72 14.77
CA GLY A 31 -15.26 -8.41 15.21
C GLY A 31 -15.40 -7.03 15.86
N LYS A 32 -14.36 -6.54 16.57
CA LYS A 32 -14.35 -5.15 17.07
C LYS A 32 -14.29 -4.12 15.95
N TYR A 33 -13.57 -4.41 14.86
CA TYR A 33 -13.55 -3.55 13.67
C TYR A 33 -14.94 -3.47 13.04
N GLU A 34 -15.60 -4.60 12.78
CA GLU A 34 -16.95 -4.62 12.19
C GLU A 34 -17.98 -3.83 13.00
N ASN A 35 -17.88 -3.89 14.32
CA ASN A 35 -18.80 -3.20 15.22
C ASN A 35 -18.37 -1.75 15.51
N GLY A 36 -17.27 -1.27 14.90
CA GLY A 36 -16.75 0.08 15.10
C GLY A 36 -16.26 0.37 16.52
N LYS A 37 -15.95 -0.67 17.31
CA LYS A 37 -15.38 -0.57 18.67
C LYS A 37 -13.88 -0.24 18.64
N THR A 38 -13.22 -0.51 17.52
CA THR A 38 -11.82 -0.19 17.27
C THR A 38 -11.66 0.22 15.82
N SER A 39 -10.79 1.18 15.55
CA SER A 39 -10.48 1.62 14.19
C SER A 39 -9.46 0.68 13.53
N LEU A 40 -9.58 0.50 12.22
CA LEU A 40 -8.54 -0.15 11.41
C LEU A 40 -7.33 0.77 11.27
N SER A 41 -6.13 0.20 11.21
CA SER A 41 -4.95 0.92 10.73
C SER A 41 -5.11 1.22 9.23
N ILE A 42 -4.37 2.21 8.72
CA ILE A 42 -4.34 2.52 7.28
C ILE A 42 -3.88 1.30 6.47
N GLU A 43 -2.87 0.58 6.98
CA GLU A 43 -2.33 -0.62 6.34
C GLU A 43 -3.37 -1.74 6.24
N ASN A 44 -4.07 -2.07 7.34
CA ASN A 44 -5.12 -3.08 7.32
C ASN A 44 -6.32 -2.65 6.47
N SER A 45 -6.63 -1.34 6.45
CA SER A 45 -7.68 -0.79 5.58
C SER A 45 -7.32 -0.98 4.11
N LYS A 46 -6.06 -0.78 3.73
CA LYS A 46 -5.57 -1.00 2.36
C LYS A 46 -5.66 -2.47 1.97
N ILE A 47 -5.18 -3.38 2.81
CA ILE A 47 -5.24 -4.83 2.55
C ILE A 47 -6.69 -5.30 2.34
N LEU A 48 -7.61 -4.86 3.20
CA LEU A 48 -9.03 -5.22 3.07
C LEU A 48 -9.68 -4.57 1.85
N ALA A 49 -9.38 -3.31 1.56
CA ALA A 49 -9.86 -2.62 0.38
C ALA A 49 -9.45 -3.35 -0.91
N ASP A 50 -8.18 -3.75 -1.01
CA ASP A 50 -7.65 -4.53 -2.12
C ASP A 50 -8.31 -5.92 -2.19
N PHE A 51 -8.46 -6.61 -1.05
CA PHE A 51 -9.12 -7.91 -0.96
C PHE A 51 -10.58 -7.88 -1.45
N PHE A 52 -11.30 -6.79 -1.17
CA PHE A 52 -12.69 -6.62 -1.59
C PHE A 52 -12.83 -5.96 -2.97
N GLY A 53 -11.75 -5.40 -3.54
CA GLY A 53 -11.80 -4.65 -4.79
C GLY A 53 -12.55 -3.33 -4.68
N VAL A 54 -12.50 -2.68 -3.50
CA VAL A 54 -13.22 -1.44 -3.20
C VAL A 54 -12.29 -0.32 -2.74
N SER A 55 -12.75 0.93 -2.74
CA SER A 55 -11.97 2.04 -2.20
C SER A 55 -11.93 2.03 -0.66
N ILE A 56 -10.85 2.56 -0.06
CA ILE A 56 -10.76 2.72 1.41
C ILE A 56 -11.92 3.58 1.96
N PRO A 57 -12.27 4.74 1.36
CA PRO A 57 -13.42 5.52 1.81
C PRO A 57 -14.72 4.69 1.82
N TYR A 58 -14.96 3.89 0.79
CA TYR A 58 -16.13 3.01 0.76
C TYR A 58 -16.09 1.93 1.84
N LEU A 59 -14.96 1.23 1.99
CA LEU A 59 -14.75 0.22 3.03
C LEU A 59 -15.10 0.77 4.43
N LEU A 60 -14.65 1.99 4.70
CA LEU A 60 -14.85 2.69 5.98
C LEU A 60 -16.20 3.41 6.10
N GLY A 61 -17.09 3.30 5.10
CA GLY A 61 -18.41 3.94 5.11
C GLY A 61 -18.39 5.46 4.96
N LEU A 62 -17.27 6.03 4.47
CA LEU A 62 -17.09 7.47 4.21
C LEU A 62 -17.59 7.88 2.83
N ASP A 63 -17.81 6.93 1.93
CA ASP A 63 -18.33 7.12 0.57
C ASP A 63 -19.31 5.99 0.21
N ASN A 64 -20.25 6.28 -0.70
CA ASN A 64 -21.16 5.31 -1.29
C ASN A 64 -20.64 4.73 -2.63
N ASN A 65 -19.58 5.31 -3.20
CA ASN A 65 -18.95 4.79 -4.41
C ASN A 65 -17.98 3.64 -4.10
N SER A 66 -18.44 2.41 -4.30
CA SER A 66 -17.67 1.18 -4.11
C SER A 66 -16.42 1.06 -4.98
N LYS A 67 -16.33 1.84 -6.05
CA LYS A 67 -15.25 1.69 -7.02
C LYS A 67 -13.95 2.24 -6.45
N ILE A 68 -12.90 1.42 -6.48
CA ILE A 68 -11.53 1.92 -6.48
C ILE A 68 -11.49 3.00 -7.56
N ALA A 69 -10.97 4.18 -7.23
CA ALA A 69 -10.73 5.27 -8.18
C ALA A 69 -9.62 4.92 -9.20
N ASN A 70 -9.62 3.69 -9.72
CA ASN A 70 -9.02 3.36 -10.99
C ASN A 70 -10.06 3.70 -12.05
N SER A 71 -10.11 4.98 -12.39
CA SER A 71 -10.67 5.55 -13.63
C SER A 71 -11.52 4.59 -14.48
N THR A 72 -12.71 4.18 -14.02
CA THR A 72 -13.73 3.82 -14.98
C THR A 72 -14.31 5.14 -15.42
N ILE A 73 -13.75 5.71 -16.48
CA ILE A 73 -14.37 6.80 -17.22
C ILE A 73 -15.75 6.28 -17.61
N LYS A 74 -16.75 6.66 -16.81
CA LYS A 74 -18.17 6.47 -17.10
C LYS A 74 -18.77 7.76 -17.64
N ASP A 75 -17.95 8.61 -18.25
CA ASP A 75 -18.46 9.56 -19.20
C ASP A 75 -18.91 8.75 -20.42
N THR A 76 -20.20 8.46 -20.48
CA THR A 76 -20.88 7.91 -21.66
C THR A 76 -20.53 8.71 -22.92
N ASN A 77 -20.14 9.99 -22.75
CA ASN A 77 -19.60 10.86 -23.79
C ASN A 77 -18.20 10.48 -24.28
N LEU A 78 -17.31 9.95 -23.42
CA LEU A 78 -15.97 9.54 -23.86
C LEU A 78 -16.03 8.23 -24.62
N LEU A 79 -16.85 7.28 -24.15
CA LEU A 79 -16.99 5.99 -24.81
C LEU A 79 -17.63 6.15 -26.20
N SER A 80 -18.70 6.96 -26.30
CA SER A 80 -19.31 7.28 -27.60
C SER A 80 -18.39 8.09 -28.50
N PHE A 81 -17.60 9.02 -27.95
CA PHE A 81 -16.58 9.73 -28.69
C PHE A 81 -15.51 8.78 -29.25
N PHE A 82 -15.02 7.82 -28.45
CA PHE A 82 -14.03 6.84 -28.93
C PHE A 82 -14.60 5.89 -29.97
N GLU A 83 -15.85 5.44 -29.81
CA GLU A 83 -16.53 4.64 -30.82
C GLU A 83 -16.73 5.41 -32.13
N GLN A 84 -17.06 6.69 -32.05
CA GLN A 84 -17.18 7.57 -33.22
C GLN A 84 -15.83 7.77 -33.91
N VAL A 85 -14.77 8.08 -33.15
CA VAL A 85 -13.40 8.21 -33.70
C VAL A 85 -12.94 6.91 -34.35
N LYS A 86 -13.21 5.76 -33.72
CA LYS A 86 -12.90 4.44 -34.29
C LYS A 86 -13.65 4.19 -35.59
N LYS A 87 -14.92 4.61 -35.65
CA LYS A 87 -15.76 4.48 -36.84
C LYS A 87 -15.27 5.37 -37.99
N ASP A 88 -14.84 6.59 -37.68
CA ASP A 88 -14.37 7.56 -38.67
C ASP A 88 -12.95 7.25 -39.19
N MET A 89 -12.09 6.65 -38.36
CA MET A 89 -10.68 6.35 -38.71
C MET A 89 -10.44 4.91 -39.21
N GLY A 90 -11.37 3.98 -39.01
CA GLY A 90 -11.24 2.61 -39.52
C GLY A 90 -9.99 1.87 -39.01
N GLN A 91 -9.21 1.27 -39.91
CA GLN A 91 -8.00 0.49 -39.55
C GLN A 91 -6.86 1.37 -39.01
N ASP A 92 -6.81 2.65 -39.41
CA ASP A 92 -5.79 3.60 -38.94
C ASP A 92 -5.97 3.98 -37.46
N TYR A 93 -7.14 3.71 -36.88
CA TYR A 93 -7.38 3.86 -35.45
C TYR A 93 -6.45 2.98 -34.61
N PHE A 94 -6.21 1.75 -35.02
CA PHE A 94 -5.38 0.83 -34.24
C PHE A 94 -3.90 1.21 -34.31
N SER A 95 -3.40 1.63 -35.48
CA SER A 95 -2.01 2.06 -35.64
C SER A 95 -1.73 3.38 -34.91
N THR A 96 -2.69 4.30 -34.90
CA THR A 96 -2.59 5.55 -34.14
C THR A 96 -2.67 5.32 -32.63
N LEU A 97 -3.57 4.45 -32.15
CA LEU A 97 -3.61 4.04 -30.74
C LEU A 97 -2.32 3.36 -30.30
N GLU A 98 -1.80 2.43 -31.08
CA GLU A 98 -0.54 1.74 -30.76
C GLU A 98 0.63 2.73 -30.70
N THR A 99 0.64 3.72 -31.59
CA THR A 99 1.65 4.79 -31.61
C THR A 99 1.48 5.72 -30.41
N LEU A 100 0.26 6.12 -30.06
CA LEU A 100 -0.02 6.92 -28.87
C LEU A 100 0.30 6.15 -27.58
N GLU A 101 0.05 4.85 -27.53
CA GLU A 101 0.43 4.00 -26.41
C GLU A 101 1.96 3.93 -26.27
N LYS A 102 2.68 3.76 -27.39
CA LYS A 102 4.16 3.80 -27.40
C LYS A 102 4.70 5.16 -26.96
N VAL A 103 4.12 6.26 -27.43
CA VAL A 103 4.55 7.63 -27.06
C VAL A 103 4.22 7.95 -25.62
N SER A 104 3.01 7.65 -25.15
CA SER A 104 2.60 7.83 -23.75
C SER A 104 3.44 6.97 -22.80
N LYS A 105 3.73 5.72 -23.14
CA LYS A 105 4.68 4.90 -22.39
C LYS A 105 6.07 5.53 -22.36
N LYS A 106 6.48 6.23 -23.41
CA LYS A 106 7.78 6.91 -23.48
C LYS A 106 7.80 8.25 -22.72
N THR A 107 6.69 8.98 -22.64
CA THR A 107 6.62 10.32 -22.04
C THR A 107 6.07 10.34 -20.61
N LEU A 108 5.06 9.53 -20.28
CA LEU A 108 4.53 9.44 -18.90
C LEU A 108 5.43 8.63 -17.97
N PHE A 109 6.27 7.73 -18.48
CA PHE A 109 7.20 6.95 -17.66
C PHE A 109 8.56 7.62 -17.47
N ASN A 110 8.97 8.53 -18.34
CA ASN A 110 10.17 9.36 -18.18
C ASN A 110 9.80 10.72 -17.57
N SER A 111 9.27 10.69 -16.35
CA SER A 111 9.00 11.90 -15.58
C SER A 111 10.20 12.20 -14.68
N PRO A 112 10.77 13.43 -14.72
CA PRO A 112 11.80 13.84 -13.77
C PRO A 112 11.38 13.66 -12.30
N ILE A 113 10.07 13.75 -12.02
CA ILE A 113 9.50 13.51 -10.69
C ILE A 113 9.62 12.02 -10.31
N ARG A 114 9.43 11.11 -11.26
CA ARG A 114 9.59 9.67 -11.05
C ARG A 114 11.06 9.32 -10.80
N ASP A 115 11.97 9.85 -11.60
CA ASP A 115 13.41 9.62 -11.43
C ASP A 115 13.84 10.13 -10.04
N ARG A 116 13.40 11.33 -9.66
CA ARG A 116 13.62 11.87 -8.31
C ARG A 116 13.01 11.00 -7.21
N LEU A 117 11.84 10.43 -7.44
CA LEU A 117 11.19 9.52 -6.48
C LEU A 117 11.99 8.22 -6.30
N GLU A 118 12.55 7.67 -7.38
CA GLU A 118 13.43 6.49 -7.30
C GLU A 118 14.76 6.82 -6.63
N GLU A 119 15.37 7.97 -6.91
CA GLU A 119 16.56 8.45 -6.20
C GLU A 119 16.32 8.52 -4.69
N ILE A 120 15.20 9.13 -4.26
CA ILE A 120 14.83 9.25 -2.84
C ILE A 120 14.64 7.87 -2.22
N LYS A 121 14.03 6.92 -2.92
CA LYS A 121 13.87 5.53 -2.42
C LYS A 121 15.23 4.87 -2.21
N GLN A 122 16.17 5.03 -3.15
CA GLN A 122 17.51 4.47 -3.04
C GLN A 122 18.32 5.10 -1.90
N GLU A 123 18.24 6.43 -1.72
CA GLU A 123 18.87 7.12 -0.59
C GLU A 123 18.33 6.61 0.75
N LYS A 124 17.00 6.43 0.86
CA LYS A 124 16.37 5.87 2.05
C LYS A 124 16.89 4.46 2.37
N ILE A 125 17.06 3.61 1.36
CA ILE A 125 17.60 2.25 1.55
C ILE A 125 19.02 2.31 2.11
N LYS A 126 19.88 3.15 1.53
CA LYS A 126 21.27 3.34 2.00
C LYS A 126 21.31 3.85 3.44
N LEU A 127 20.43 4.80 3.79
CA LEU A 127 20.36 5.34 5.14
C LEU A 127 19.94 4.27 6.16
N ASN A 128 18.96 3.44 5.83
CA ASN A 128 18.54 2.33 6.69
C ASN A 128 19.67 1.32 6.90
N GLN A 129 20.39 0.95 5.84
CA GLN A 129 21.58 0.09 5.96
C GLN A 129 22.63 0.71 6.88
N LYS A 130 22.84 2.03 6.80
CA LYS A 130 23.80 2.72 7.67
C LYS A 130 23.36 2.74 9.13
N ILE A 131 22.06 2.87 9.38
CA ILE A 131 21.49 2.77 10.74
C ILE A 131 21.77 1.38 11.32
N ASP A 132 21.52 0.32 10.54
CA ASP A 132 21.75 -1.07 10.99
C ASP A 132 23.23 -1.31 11.35
N GLU A 133 24.16 -0.76 10.55
CA GLU A 133 25.61 -0.83 10.83
C GLU A 133 25.97 -0.14 12.16
N LEU A 134 25.46 1.08 12.37
CA LEU A 134 25.74 1.87 13.58
C LEU A 134 25.14 1.20 14.83
N GLU A 135 23.97 0.59 14.72
CA GLU A 135 23.35 -0.16 15.81
C GLU A 135 24.18 -1.40 16.19
N ALA A 136 24.72 -2.12 15.19
CA ALA A 136 25.61 -3.25 15.42
C ALA A 136 26.93 -2.82 16.10
N GLU A 137 27.51 -1.70 15.66
CA GLU A 137 28.71 -1.12 16.27
C GLU A 137 28.47 -0.71 17.72
N ALA A 138 27.39 0.03 17.99
CA ALA A 138 27.01 0.45 19.34
C ALA A 138 26.81 -0.75 20.28
N LYS A 139 26.21 -1.84 19.79
CA LYS A 139 26.04 -3.08 20.55
C LYS A 139 27.37 -3.73 20.90
N ASN A 140 28.34 -3.72 20.00
CA ASN A 140 29.67 -4.27 20.25
C ASN A 140 30.44 -3.42 21.25
N LEU A 141 30.43 -2.09 21.10
CA LEU A 141 31.07 -1.16 22.04
C LEU A 141 30.51 -1.33 23.45
N ARG A 142 29.19 -1.48 23.59
CA ARG A 142 28.56 -1.73 24.89
C ARG A 142 29.06 -3.01 25.55
N LYS A 143 29.18 -4.12 24.80
CA LYS A 143 29.74 -5.37 25.33
C LYS A 143 31.20 -5.21 25.77
N THR A 144 32.01 -4.49 25.00
CA THR A 144 33.40 -4.21 25.35
C THR A 144 33.50 -3.39 26.62
N LEU A 145 32.67 -2.34 26.75
CA LEU A 145 32.61 -1.51 27.93
C LEU A 145 32.19 -2.32 29.17
N ASP A 146 31.16 -3.16 29.05
CA ASP A 146 30.70 -4.03 30.16
C ASP A 146 31.82 -4.96 30.64
N LYS A 147 32.62 -5.50 29.71
CA LYS A 147 33.79 -6.34 30.03
C LYS A 147 34.88 -5.54 30.74
N GLU A 148 35.23 -4.35 30.25
CA GLU A 148 36.26 -3.50 30.84
C GLU A 148 35.88 -3.05 32.25
N VAL A 149 34.61 -2.68 32.46
CA VAL A 149 34.09 -2.32 33.80
C VAL A 149 34.20 -3.51 34.75
N LYS A 150 33.86 -4.72 34.31
CA LYS A 150 33.96 -5.92 35.15
C LYS A 150 35.40 -6.23 35.55
N GLU A 151 36.35 -6.16 34.60
CA GLU A 151 37.78 -6.38 34.87
C GLU A 151 38.34 -5.36 35.88
N ARG A 152 37.99 -4.08 35.73
CA ARG A 152 38.40 -3.04 36.70
C ARG A 152 37.82 -3.26 38.10
N LEU A 153 36.56 -3.70 38.20
CA LEU A 153 35.94 -4.00 39.49
C LEU A 153 36.57 -5.23 40.19
N GLU A 154 37.09 -6.20 39.45
CA GLU A 154 37.82 -7.34 40.02
C GLU A 154 39.19 -6.93 40.56
N LEU A 155 39.90 -6.03 39.86
CA LEU A 155 41.18 -5.50 40.33
C LEU A 155 41.08 -4.71 41.64
N LEU A 156 39.97 -3.99 41.86
CA LEU A 156 39.73 -3.23 43.09
C LEU A 156 39.36 -4.10 44.31
N LYS A 157 39.10 -5.40 44.11
CA LYS A 157 38.75 -6.35 45.19
C LYS A 157 39.96 -7.16 45.69
N LYS A 158 41.14 -6.99 45.09
CA LYS A 158 42.42 -7.55 45.55
C LYS A 158 43.19 -6.53 46.37
#